data_AF-A0A9D8DM54-F1
#
_entry.id   AF-A0A9D8DM54-F1
#
_cell.length_a   1.000
_cell.length_b   1.000
_cell.length_c   1.000
_cell.angle_alpha   90.00
_cell.angle_beta   90.00
_cell.angle_gamma   90.00
#
_symmetry.space_group_name_H-M   'P 1'
#
loop_
_entity.id
_entity.type
_entity.pdbx_description
1 polymer ?
#
loop_
_entity_poly.entity_id
_entity_poly.type
_entity_poly.pdbx_seq_one_letter_code
_entity_poly.pdbx_strand_id
1 'polypeptide(L)'
;MTATSDVVLGVAGSGPLAVVDATGRIRTTATDGSSFVADVWFGGASGWVRPATEATLRRRAVEGTPVVETVVRVEGADVVRRTYAAMGPSGPQLVAEVTVEGRLPVAAALLWRRDDGRPLRVALDGPALLLDDVAVVVGARPPGSVRAGGGADEVVERLAEPGIDEVGSLVAAVWPLAHGSTTRFALAPLPDGATASTVLPTADQVVRGWIRQIEGGTRVEVGDDGSLHRLRSMVAEALVLSPGSASPAVAAVLDDWGHHGDAVGVLARLTEVPDVDADHVRLLGALDHHQRRTADVEFARAAVPSVLVAVDALRGRGDPSARAAVAQAARLLEVAGEPAAAAVARRPRRRLFGRSTPTAAGSPPPAVDPLRAFLVDDDTDGTLDLLTGWTADLVGRPMEVVGLPTRFGPVSFALRWHGPNVALLWELDLAAGVAAPVLRCGSVDDAWSTTALRGEALLVPRVTVVDGGSTSFS
;
A
#
# COMPACT_ATOMS: atom_id res chain seq x y z
N MET A 1 2.58 0.83 20.07
CA MET A 1 1.62 -0.27 19.86
C MET A 1 0.41 0.29 19.11
N THR A 2 0.53 0.39 17.79
CA THR A 2 -0.60 0.66 16.89
C THR A 2 -1.32 -0.67 16.63
N ALA A 3 -2.65 -0.68 16.72
CA ALA A 3 -3.45 -1.82 16.25
C ALA A 3 -3.06 -2.10 14.79
N THR A 4 -2.45 -3.25 14.53
CA THR A 4 -1.92 -3.58 13.22
C THR A 4 -3.08 -3.80 12.27
N SER A 5 -3.28 -2.86 11.33
CA SER A 5 -4.28 -2.96 10.29
C SER A 5 -4.09 -4.23 9.45
N ASP A 6 -5.16 -4.63 8.79
CA ASP A 6 -5.14 -5.65 7.76
C ASP A 6 -4.10 -5.29 6.68
N VAL A 7 -3.43 -6.31 6.12
CA VAL A 7 -2.43 -6.11 5.05
C VAL A 7 -2.93 -6.80 3.80
N VAL A 8 -3.09 -6.01 2.74
CA VAL A 8 -3.44 -6.50 1.40
C VAL A 8 -2.21 -7.14 0.76
N LEU A 9 -2.36 -8.36 0.28
CA LEU A 9 -1.33 -9.11 -0.42
C LEU A 9 -1.70 -9.22 -1.90
N GLY A 10 -0.70 -9.06 -2.75
CA GLY A 10 -0.81 -9.26 -4.19
C GLY A 10 0.56 -9.14 -4.82
N VAL A 11 0.62 -9.31 -6.13
CA VAL A 11 1.79 -8.96 -6.92
C VAL A 11 1.52 -7.60 -7.55
N ALA A 12 2.51 -6.69 -7.54
CA ALA A 12 2.41 -5.41 -8.23
C ALA A 12 1.92 -5.62 -9.68
N GLY A 13 0.94 -4.83 -10.12
CA GLY A 13 0.38 -4.95 -11.47
C GLY A 13 -0.60 -6.13 -11.68
N SER A 14 -0.78 -7.03 -10.71
CA SER A 14 -1.69 -8.20 -10.83
C SER A 14 -2.98 -8.12 -10.01
N GLY A 15 -3.10 -7.13 -9.12
CA GLY A 15 -4.27 -6.97 -8.26
C GLY A 15 -4.15 -7.67 -6.90
N PRO A 16 -5.12 -7.42 -6.00
CA PRO A 16 -5.17 -8.07 -4.69
C PRO A 16 -5.52 -9.56 -4.81
N LEU A 17 -4.82 -10.41 -4.06
CA LEU A 17 -5.10 -11.85 -3.95
C LEU A 17 -5.70 -12.21 -2.59
N ALA A 18 -5.21 -11.55 -1.54
CA ALA A 18 -5.58 -11.88 -0.17
C ALA A 18 -5.48 -10.67 0.75
N VAL A 19 -6.11 -10.78 1.91
CA VAL A 19 -5.94 -9.86 3.03
C VAL A 19 -5.56 -10.67 4.25
N VAL A 20 -4.47 -10.31 4.92
CA VAL A 20 -4.07 -10.92 6.19
C VAL A 20 -4.49 -10.02 7.33
N ASP A 21 -5.34 -10.53 8.23
CA ASP A 21 -5.82 -9.74 9.37
C ASP A 21 -4.83 -9.68 10.54
N ALA A 22 -5.15 -8.89 11.56
CA ALA A 22 -4.31 -8.72 12.75
C ALA A 22 -3.97 -10.03 13.48
N THR A 23 -4.80 -11.06 13.35
CA THR A 23 -4.59 -12.39 13.96
C THR A 23 -3.80 -13.34 13.05
N GLY A 24 -3.51 -12.90 11.82
CA GLY A 24 -2.85 -13.71 10.82
C GLY A 24 -3.80 -14.64 10.07
N ARG A 25 -5.12 -14.43 10.13
CA ARG A 25 -6.02 -15.15 9.20
C ARG A 25 -5.89 -14.56 7.82
N ILE A 26 -6.06 -15.42 6.83
CA ILE A 26 -5.97 -15.08 5.43
C ILE A 26 -7.39 -15.08 4.88
N ARG A 27 -7.84 -13.93 4.37
CA ARG A 27 -9.08 -13.82 3.60
C ARG A 27 -8.75 -13.72 2.14
N THR A 28 -9.51 -14.42 1.32
CA THR A 28 -9.29 -14.43 -0.12
C THR A 28 -10.60 -14.42 -0.87
N THR A 29 -10.63 -13.77 -2.03
CA THR A 29 -11.81 -13.73 -2.90
C THR A 29 -11.43 -14.32 -4.25
N ALA A 30 -12.14 -15.38 -4.66
CA ALA A 30 -11.99 -16.02 -5.94
C ALA A 30 -12.60 -15.16 -7.07
N THR A 31 -12.28 -15.51 -8.32
CA THR A 31 -12.75 -14.84 -9.54
C THR A 31 -14.27 -14.90 -9.69
N ASP A 32 -14.91 -15.97 -9.21
CA ASP A 32 -16.36 -16.14 -9.20
C ASP A 32 -17.07 -15.34 -8.07
N GLY A 33 -16.32 -14.57 -7.29
CA GLY A 33 -16.80 -13.78 -6.17
C GLY A 33 -16.97 -14.55 -4.86
N SER A 34 -16.70 -15.86 -4.84
CA SER A 34 -16.69 -16.62 -3.59
C SER A 34 -15.52 -16.21 -2.71
N SER A 35 -15.73 -16.15 -1.40
CA SER A 35 -14.68 -15.79 -0.46
C SER A 35 -14.45 -16.86 0.59
N PHE A 36 -13.18 -17.04 0.92
CA PHE A 36 -12.69 -18.05 1.85
C PHE A 36 -11.86 -17.38 2.94
N VAL A 37 -11.93 -17.97 4.13
CA VAL A 37 -11.08 -17.62 5.25
C VAL A 37 -10.26 -18.82 5.65
N ALA A 38 -8.95 -18.67 5.63
CA ALA A 38 -8.01 -19.62 6.16
C ALA A 38 -7.47 -19.15 7.53
N ASP A 39 -7.59 -19.99 8.54
CA ASP A 39 -6.91 -19.86 9.83
C ASP A 39 -5.78 -20.89 9.90
N VAL A 40 -4.77 -20.65 10.74
CA VAL A 40 -3.65 -21.58 10.91
C VAL A 40 -3.40 -21.80 12.39
N TRP A 41 -3.52 -23.05 12.83
CA TRP A 41 -3.27 -23.46 14.20
C TRP A 41 -2.01 -24.32 14.24
N PHE A 42 -1.30 -24.29 15.37
CA PHE A 42 -0.06 -25.03 15.53
C PHE A 42 -0.15 -25.97 16.72
N GLY A 43 0.17 -27.24 16.53
CA GLY A 43 0.04 -28.29 17.54
C GLY A 43 1.39 -28.80 18.02
N GLY A 44 1.53 -28.93 19.33
CA GLY A 44 2.61 -29.67 19.99
C GLY A 44 2.05 -30.85 20.80
N ALA A 45 2.88 -31.47 21.64
CA ALA A 45 2.46 -32.54 22.55
C ALA A 45 1.41 -32.09 23.59
N SER A 46 1.44 -30.83 24.01
CA SER A 46 0.54 -30.23 25.01
C SER A 46 -0.79 -29.75 24.43
N GLY A 47 -0.97 -29.85 23.11
CA GLY A 47 -2.20 -29.44 22.43
C GLY A 47 -1.99 -28.36 21.37
N TRP A 48 -3.10 -27.78 20.93
CA TRP A 48 -3.17 -26.82 19.84
C TRP A 48 -3.11 -25.39 20.34
N VAL A 49 -2.33 -24.58 19.63
CA VAL A 49 -2.14 -23.15 19.83
C VAL A 49 -2.90 -22.41 18.74
N ARG A 50 -3.80 -21.52 19.14
CA ARG A 50 -4.65 -20.73 18.23
C ARG A 50 -4.14 -19.29 18.20
N PRO A 51 -3.48 -18.83 17.13
CA PRO A 51 -2.86 -17.50 17.08
C PRO A 51 -3.78 -16.36 17.53
N ALA A 52 -5.05 -16.40 17.13
CA ALA A 52 -6.03 -15.37 17.47
C ALA A 52 -6.30 -15.17 18.99
N THR A 53 -5.95 -16.15 19.83
CA THR A 53 -6.14 -16.08 21.29
C THR A 53 -4.82 -16.07 22.04
N GLU A 54 -3.68 -16.18 21.35
CA GLU A 54 -2.37 -16.26 21.99
C GLU A 54 -1.81 -14.88 22.35
N ALA A 55 -1.44 -14.71 23.62
CA ALA A 55 -0.71 -13.53 24.07
C ALA A 55 0.71 -13.43 23.46
N THR A 56 1.26 -14.54 22.96
CA THR A 56 2.60 -14.58 22.33
C THR A 56 2.61 -14.18 20.87
N LEU A 57 1.44 -13.96 20.26
CA LEU A 57 1.31 -13.58 18.86
C LEU A 57 2.04 -12.27 18.59
N ARG A 58 3.03 -12.31 17.71
CA ARG A 58 3.66 -11.13 17.12
C ARG A 58 3.45 -11.13 15.61
N ARG A 59 2.92 -10.04 15.08
CA ARG A 59 2.66 -9.86 13.65
C ARG A 59 3.26 -8.55 13.15
N ARG A 60 3.89 -8.57 11.98
CA ARG A 60 4.38 -7.37 11.30
C ARG A 60 4.45 -7.56 9.79
N ALA A 61 4.33 -6.46 9.04
CA ALA A 61 4.86 -6.40 7.68
C ALA A 61 6.39 -6.37 7.73
N VAL A 62 7.06 -7.22 6.95
CA VAL A 62 8.52 -7.29 6.90
C VAL A 62 9.03 -6.14 6.06
N GLU A 63 9.82 -5.26 6.69
CA GLU A 63 10.41 -4.07 6.06
C GLU A 63 9.37 -3.14 5.40
N GLY A 64 8.14 -3.14 5.93
CA GLY A 64 7.02 -2.39 5.37
C GLY A 64 6.49 -2.94 4.04
N THR A 65 6.95 -4.11 3.59
CA THR A 65 6.49 -4.73 2.32
C THR A 65 5.24 -5.60 2.53
N PRO A 66 4.52 -6.01 1.47
CA PRO A 66 3.43 -6.99 1.49
C PRO A 66 3.88 -8.43 1.78
N VAL A 67 4.75 -8.60 2.76
CA VAL A 67 5.19 -9.88 3.32
C VAL A 67 4.88 -9.83 4.80
N VAL A 68 3.92 -10.63 5.24
CA VAL A 68 3.44 -10.59 6.63
C VAL A 68 4.09 -11.71 7.41
N GLU A 69 4.90 -11.36 8.40
CA GLU A 69 5.46 -12.30 9.37
C GLU A 69 4.51 -12.40 10.58
N THR A 70 4.12 -13.63 10.89
CA THR A 70 3.35 -14.01 12.08
C THR A 70 4.17 -15.00 12.87
N VAL A 71 4.50 -14.69 14.12
CA VAL A 71 5.21 -15.62 15.00
C VAL A 71 4.38 -15.92 16.23
N VAL A 72 4.35 -17.19 16.59
CA VAL A 72 3.68 -17.70 17.79
C VAL A 72 4.59 -18.71 18.48
N ARG A 73 4.52 -18.77 19.81
CA ARG A 73 5.29 -19.73 20.61
C ARG A 73 4.50 -21.04 20.75
N VAL A 74 5.13 -22.16 20.41
CA VAL A 74 4.55 -23.52 20.55
C VAL A 74 5.58 -24.39 21.26
N GLU A 75 5.26 -24.86 22.47
CA GLU A 75 6.13 -25.75 23.27
C GLU A 75 7.61 -25.32 23.36
N GLY A 76 7.86 -24.02 23.52
CA GLY A 76 9.22 -23.49 23.59
C GLY A 76 9.90 -23.21 22.25
N ALA A 77 9.28 -23.55 21.12
CA ALA A 77 9.71 -23.21 19.77
C ALA A 77 8.99 -21.96 19.22
N ASP A 78 9.70 -21.08 18.54
CA ASP A 78 9.07 -20.02 17.76
C ASP A 78 8.66 -20.58 16.39
N VAL A 79 7.37 -20.51 16.06
CA VAL A 79 6.87 -20.89 14.74
C VAL A 79 6.69 -19.61 13.94
N VAL A 80 7.59 -19.39 13.00
CA VAL A 80 7.62 -18.19 12.14
C VAL A 80 6.91 -18.52 10.84
N ARG A 81 5.75 -17.90 10.61
CA ARG A 81 5.02 -17.99 9.35
C ARG A 81 5.14 -16.67 8.59
N ARG A 82 5.60 -16.73 7.34
CA ARG A 82 5.57 -15.59 6.41
C ARG A 82 4.55 -15.84 5.32
N THR A 83 3.60 -14.92 5.17
CA THR A 83 2.55 -14.98 4.15
C THR A 83 2.73 -13.83 3.17
N TYR A 84 2.78 -14.13 1.88
CA TYR A 84 3.05 -13.18 0.81
C TYR A 84 2.54 -13.68 -0.53
N ALA A 85 2.45 -12.82 -1.53
CA ALA A 85 2.15 -13.22 -2.91
C ALA A 85 3.42 -13.23 -3.77
N ALA A 86 3.49 -14.16 -4.72
CA ALA A 86 4.63 -14.26 -5.65
C ALA A 86 4.14 -14.66 -7.05
N MET A 87 4.91 -14.29 -8.07
CA MET A 87 4.66 -14.78 -9.43
C MET A 87 5.11 -16.24 -9.57
N GLY A 88 4.15 -17.12 -9.83
CA GLY A 88 4.39 -18.49 -10.25
C GLY A 88 4.34 -18.66 -11.78
N PRO A 89 4.65 -19.86 -12.28
CA PRO A 89 4.66 -20.15 -13.72
C PRO A 89 3.31 -19.90 -14.41
N SER A 90 2.22 -20.09 -13.68
CA SER A 90 0.84 -20.00 -14.19
C SER A 90 0.11 -18.73 -13.73
N GLY A 91 0.84 -17.76 -13.15
CA GLY A 91 0.27 -16.51 -12.64
C GLY A 91 0.60 -16.24 -11.16
N PRO A 92 0.06 -15.16 -10.58
CA PRO A 92 0.27 -14.80 -9.18
C PRO A 92 -0.34 -15.86 -8.24
N GLN A 93 0.38 -16.19 -7.16
CA GLN A 93 -0.04 -17.18 -6.16
C GLN A 93 0.22 -16.65 -4.76
N LEU A 94 -0.66 -17.00 -3.82
CA LEU A 94 -0.43 -16.76 -2.40
C LEU A 94 0.50 -17.86 -1.85
N VAL A 95 1.42 -17.47 -0.96
CA VAL A 95 2.43 -18.34 -0.38
C VAL A 95 2.39 -18.21 1.14
N ALA A 96 2.47 -19.34 1.84
CA ALA A 96 2.80 -19.38 3.26
C ALA A 96 4.09 -20.21 3.46
N GLU A 97 5.13 -19.57 3.97
CA GLU A 97 6.35 -20.22 4.44
C GLU A 97 6.27 -20.37 5.96
N VAL A 98 6.38 -21.59 6.47
CA VAL A 98 6.38 -21.88 7.91
C VAL A 98 7.74 -22.44 8.29
N THR A 99 8.43 -21.75 9.20
CA THR A 99 9.71 -22.17 9.77
C THR A 99 9.53 -22.48 11.25
N VAL A 100 10.02 -23.65 11.68
CA VAL A 100 10.01 -24.05 13.09
C VAL A 100 11.37 -23.76 13.70
N GLU A 101 11.48 -22.65 14.43
CA GLU A 101 12.68 -22.26 15.18
C GLU A 101 12.64 -22.91 16.57
N GLY A 102 13.13 -24.14 16.64
CA GLY A 102 13.16 -24.90 17.87
C GLY A 102 13.72 -26.29 17.68
N ARG A 103 13.67 -27.09 18.74
CA ARG A 103 14.17 -28.48 18.76
C ARG A 103 13.06 -29.52 18.72
N LEU A 104 11.80 -29.10 18.85
CA LEU A 104 10.64 -29.98 18.82
C LEU A 104 9.90 -29.84 17.49
N PRO A 105 9.41 -30.94 16.90
CA PRO A 105 8.53 -30.86 15.73
C PRO A 105 7.19 -30.25 16.11
N VAL A 106 6.53 -29.61 15.15
CA VAL A 106 5.24 -28.95 15.33
C VAL A 106 4.30 -29.40 14.21
N ALA A 107 3.03 -29.58 14.50
CA ALA A 107 2.00 -29.77 13.48
C ALA A 107 1.42 -28.41 13.07
N ALA A 108 1.26 -28.15 11.76
CA ALA A 108 0.49 -27.02 11.27
C ALA A 108 -0.86 -27.50 10.74
N ALA A 109 -1.95 -27.08 11.37
CA ALA A 109 -3.29 -27.25 10.86
C ALA A 109 -3.71 -25.98 10.14
N LEU A 110 -4.06 -26.09 8.87
CA LEU A 110 -4.71 -25.01 8.14
C LEU A 110 -6.21 -25.32 8.10
N LEU A 111 -7.03 -24.33 8.45
CA LEU A 111 -8.48 -24.46 8.59
C LEU A 111 -9.15 -23.52 7.58
N TRP A 112 -10.03 -24.03 6.73
CA TRP A 112 -10.78 -23.27 5.75
C TRP A 112 -12.27 -23.28 6.03
N ARG A 113 -12.90 -22.15 5.72
CA ARG A 113 -14.35 -22.02 5.61
C ARG A 113 -14.68 -21.05 4.49
N ARG A 114 -15.87 -21.20 3.91
CA ARG A 114 -16.48 -20.15 3.08
C ARG A 114 -17.06 -19.07 3.98
N ASP A 115 -17.03 -17.83 3.53
CA ASP A 115 -17.70 -16.74 4.27
C ASP A 115 -19.23 -16.89 4.25
N ASP A 116 -19.80 -17.53 3.22
CA ASP A 116 -21.24 -17.80 3.12
C ASP A 116 -21.72 -18.98 3.99
N GLY A 117 -20.78 -19.65 4.67
CA GLY A 117 -21.05 -20.78 5.56
C GLY A 117 -21.48 -22.08 4.87
N ARG A 118 -21.50 -22.13 3.54
CA ARG A 118 -21.86 -23.36 2.82
C ARG A 118 -20.79 -24.43 3.00
N PRO A 119 -21.17 -25.72 3.06
CA PRO A 119 -20.21 -26.81 3.10
C PRO A 119 -19.30 -26.83 1.87
N LEU A 120 -18.04 -27.16 2.12
CA LEU A 120 -16.99 -27.39 1.14
C LEU A 120 -16.89 -28.88 0.85
N ARG A 121 -16.76 -29.26 -0.42
CA ARG A 121 -16.35 -30.62 -0.81
C ARG A 121 -14.83 -30.73 -0.77
N VAL A 122 -14.34 -31.83 -0.23
CA VAL A 122 -12.92 -32.09 0.00
C VAL A 122 -12.46 -33.21 -0.93
N ALA A 123 -11.36 -32.98 -1.63
CA ALA A 123 -10.63 -34.01 -2.36
C ALA A 123 -9.12 -33.83 -2.20
N LEU A 124 -8.36 -34.90 -2.45
CA LEU A 124 -6.91 -34.85 -2.57
C LEU A 124 -6.50 -35.27 -3.99
N ASP A 125 -5.58 -34.51 -4.59
CA ASP A 125 -4.88 -34.88 -5.82
C ASP A 125 -3.38 -34.79 -5.57
N GLY A 126 -2.76 -35.94 -5.26
CA GLY A 126 -1.37 -35.99 -4.84
C GLY A 126 -1.11 -35.09 -3.62
N PRO A 127 -0.22 -34.08 -3.71
CA PRO A 127 0.05 -33.15 -2.61
C PRO A 127 -0.94 -31.97 -2.53
N ALA A 128 -1.92 -31.90 -3.43
CA ALA A 128 -2.90 -30.84 -3.46
C ALA A 128 -4.15 -31.19 -2.63
N LEU A 129 -4.56 -30.26 -1.76
CA LEU A 129 -5.89 -30.25 -1.15
C LEU A 129 -6.82 -29.45 -2.06
N LEU A 130 -7.93 -30.06 -2.48
CA LEU A 130 -8.96 -29.41 -3.27
C LEU A 130 -10.19 -29.14 -2.42
N LEU A 131 -10.72 -27.92 -2.51
CA LEU A 131 -12.02 -27.55 -1.96
C LEU A 131 -12.93 -27.10 -3.10
N ASP A 132 -14.09 -27.75 -3.26
CA ASP A 132 -15.00 -27.53 -4.39
C ASP A 132 -14.28 -27.60 -5.75
N ASP A 133 -13.42 -28.62 -5.92
CA ASP A 133 -12.58 -28.86 -7.12
C ASP A 133 -11.51 -27.78 -7.41
N VAL A 134 -11.33 -26.82 -6.51
CA VAL A 134 -10.28 -25.80 -6.58
C VAL A 134 -9.12 -26.20 -5.67
N ALA A 135 -7.90 -26.26 -6.21
CA ALA A 135 -6.71 -26.51 -5.42
C ALA A 135 -6.46 -25.37 -4.42
N VAL A 136 -6.67 -25.63 -3.14
CA VAL A 136 -6.56 -24.62 -2.07
C VAL A 136 -5.24 -24.61 -1.34
N VAL A 137 -4.56 -25.75 -1.32
CA VAL A 137 -3.19 -25.87 -0.82
C VAL A 137 -2.42 -26.82 -1.69
N VAL A 138 -1.23 -26.42 -2.09
CA VAL A 138 -0.24 -27.33 -2.64
C VAL A 138 1.01 -27.27 -1.79
N GLY A 139 1.30 -28.38 -1.11
CA GLY A 139 2.51 -28.57 -0.32
C GLY A 139 3.54 -29.43 -1.05
N ALA A 140 4.71 -29.62 -0.43
CA ALA A 140 5.68 -30.61 -0.93
C ALA A 140 5.24 -32.06 -0.68
N ARG A 141 4.31 -32.28 0.25
CA ARG A 141 3.73 -33.59 0.63
C ARG A 141 2.23 -33.43 0.89
N PRO A 142 1.43 -34.50 0.71
CA PRO A 142 0.03 -34.50 1.11
C PRO A 142 -0.13 -34.23 2.61
N PRO A 143 -1.29 -33.70 3.05
CA PRO A 143 -1.61 -33.59 4.47
C PRO A 143 -1.68 -34.98 5.12
N GLY A 144 -1.34 -35.06 6.41
CA GLY A 144 -1.41 -36.31 7.19
C GLY A 144 -2.84 -36.75 7.48
N SER A 145 -3.75 -35.79 7.64
CA SER A 145 -5.19 -36.01 7.78
C SER A 145 -5.95 -34.77 7.30
N VAL A 146 -7.21 -34.97 6.91
CA VAL A 146 -8.16 -33.92 6.55
C VAL A 146 -9.48 -34.21 7.26
N ARG A 147 -9.93 -33.28 8.09
CA ARG A 147 -11.15 -33.40 8.87
C ARG A 147 -12.10 -32.28 8.53
N ALA A 148 -13.39 -32.58 8.56
CA ALA A 148 -14.43 -31.61 8.27
C ALA A 148 -15.54 -31.68 9.32
N GLY A 149 -16.16 -30.55 9.62
CA GLY A 149 -17.16 -30.43 10.68
C GLY A 149 -17.72 -29.02 10.81
N GLY A 150 -18.46 -28.77 11.89
CA GLY A 150 -19.10 -27.48 12.16
C GLY A 150 -18.31 -26.55 13.09
N GLY A 151 -17.43 -27.10 13.92
CA GLY A 151 -16.64 -26.35 14.90
C GLY A 151 -15.13 -26.57 14.74
N ALA A 152 -14.34 -25.51 14.97
CA ALA A 152 -12.88 -25.58 14.81
C ALA A 152 -12.21 -26.53 15.82
N ASP A 153 -12.57 -26.45 17.11
CA ASP A 153 -11.98 -27.30 18.15
C ASP A 153 -12.27 -28.80 17.90
N GLU A 154 -13.53 -29.13 17.60
CA GLU A 154 -13.96 -30.49 17.22
C GLU A 154 -13.14 -31.05 16.04
N VAL A 155 -13.02 -30.27 14.97
CA VAL A 155 -12.31 -30.70 13.76
C VAL A 155 -10.82 -30.90 14.04
N VAL A 156 -10.21 -29.99 14.82
CA VAL A 156 -8.78 -30.01 15.11
C VAL A 156 -8.41 -31.17 16.06
N GLU A 157 -9.25 -31.50 17.03
CA GLU A 157 -9.05 -32.69 17.89
C GLU A 157 -8.99 -33.99 17.07
N ARG A 158 -9.81 -34.09 16.01
CA ARG A 158 -9.87 -35.26 15.11
C ARG A 158 -8.69 -35.36 14.14
N LEU A 159 -7.83 -34.33 14.03
CA LEU A 159 -6.68 -34.34 13.11
C LEU A 159 -5.58 -35.32 13.52
N ALA A 160 -5.51 -35.71 14.81
CA ALA A 160 -4.54 -36.68 15.30
C ALA A 160 -4.74 -38.08 14.67
N GLU A 161 -5.97 -38.39 14.24
CA GLU A 161 -6.31 -39.64 13.60
C GLU A 161 -6.25 -39.51 12.07
N PRO A 162 -5.57 -40.42 11.35
CA PRO A 162 -5.55 -40.42 9.89
C PRO A 162 -6.96 -40.58 9.31
N GLY A 163 -7.25 -39.83 8.24
CA GLY A 163 -8.50 -39.93 7.52
C GLY A 163 -8.80 -38.66 6.74
N ILE A 164 -9.77 -38.77 5.84
CA ILE A 164 -10.22 -37.70 4.95
C ILE A 164 -11.74 -37.67 5.03
N ASP A 165 -12.29 -36.58 5.54
CA ASP A 165 -13.72 -36.33 5.46
C ASP A 165 -14.03 -35.63 4.13
N GLU A 166 -15.11 -36.02 3.46
CA GLU A 166 -15.42 -35.55 2.09
C GLU A 166 -16.15 -34.20 2.05
N VAL A 167 -16.85 -33.80 3.12
CA VAL A 167 -17.68 -32.57 3.13
C VAL A 167 -17.78 -31.98 4.54
N GLY A 168 -17.71 -30.64 4.66
CA GLY A 168 -18.08 -29.93 5.88
C GLY A 168 -18.02 -28.40 5.74
N SER A 169 -18.61 -27.66 6.67
CA SER A 169 -18.61 -26.18 6.65
C SER A 169 -17.29 -25.56 7.12
N LEU A 170 -16.53 -26.30 7.92
CA LEU A 170 -15.13 -26.03 8.22
C LEU A 170 -14.32 -27.28 7.88
N VAL A 171 -13.23 -27.10 7.13
CA VAL A 171 -12.30 -28.16 6.75
C VAL A 171 -10.94 -27.83 7.33
N ALA A 172 -10.28 -28.78 7.99
CA ALA A 172 -8.90 -28.62 8.44
C ALA A 172 -8.03 -29.72 7.87
N ALA A 173 -6.81 -29.37 7.49
CA ALA A 173 -5.78 -30.32 7.07
C ALA A 173 -4.49 -30.07 7.85
N VAL A 174 -3.80 -31.15 8.23
CA VAL A 174 -2.60 -31.07 9.07
C VAL A 174 -1.33 -31.51 8.33
N TRP A 175 -0.26 -30.76 8.52
CA TRP A 175 1.08 -31.12 8.07
C TRP A 175 2.05 -31.22 9.27
N PRO A 176 2.75 -32.35 9.44
CA PRO A 176 3.83 -32.42 10.41
C PRO A 176 5.05 -31.64 9.89
N LEU A 177 5.56 -30.73 10.71
CA LEU A 177 6.74 -29.90 10.42
C LEU A 177 7.91 -30.35 11.27
N ALA A 178 9.05 -30.62 10.62
CA ALA A 178 10.27 -30.99 11.31
C ALA A 178 10.91 -29.77 12.00
N HIS A 179 11.62 -30.01 13.10
CA HIS A 179 12.36 -28.95 13.80
C HIS A 179 13.43 -28.35 12.87
N GLY A 180 13.61 -27.03 12.89
CA GLY A 180 14.57 -26.33 12.03
C GLY A 180 14.29 -26.43 10.53
N SER A 181 13.10 -26.89 10.13
CA SER A 181 12.68 -26.96 8.73
C SER A 181 11.85 -25.75 8.34
N THR A 182 11.93 -25.38 7.06
CA THR A 182 11.03 -24.44 6.41
C THR A 182 10.17 -25.21 5.42
N THR A 183 8.85 -25.13 5.58
CA THR A 183 7.87 -25.73 4.67
C THR A 183 7.10 -24.63 3.96
N ARG A 184 6.94 -24.75 2.65
CA ARG A 184 6.18 -23.79 1.83
C ARG A 184 4.89 -24.40 1.33
N PHE A 185 3.83 -23.61 1.39
CA PHE A 185 2.51 -23.91 0.87
C PHE A 185 2.14 -22.84 -0.16
N ALA A 186 1.69 -23.26 -1.34
CA ALA A 186 0.91 -22.37 -2.21
C ALA A 186 -0.55 -22.43 -1.74
N LEU A 187 -1.22 -21.28 -1.63
CA LEU A 187 -2.57 -21.13 -1.11
C LEU A 187 -3.52 -20.55 -2.18
N ALA A 188 -4.78 -21.00 -2.18
CA ALA A 188 -5.85 -20.44 -3.01
C ALA A 188 -6.32 -19.04 -2.58
N PRO A 189 -7.07 -18.35 -3.47
CA PRO A 189 -7.44 -18.75 -4.83
C PRO A 189 -6.24 -18.56 -5.75
N LEU A 190 -6.03 -19.57 -6.58
CA LEU A 190 -5.22 -19.43 -7.77
C LEU A 190 -6.13 -18.86 -8.87
N PRO A 191 -5.60 -18.07 -9.82
CA PRO A 191 -6.36 -17.68 -11.00
C PRO A 191 -6.97 -18.91 -11.71
N ASP A 192 -8.10 -18.75 -12.39
CA ASP A 192 -8.75 -19.85 -13.12
C ASP A 192 -7.77 -20.50 -14.11
N GLY A 193 -7.63 -21.82 -14.03
CA GLY A 193 -6.68 -22.60 -14.84
C GLY A 193 -5.21 -22.51 -14.41
N ALA A 194 -4.89 -21.76 -13.35
CA ALA A 194 -3.53 -21.72 -12.83
C ALA A 194 -3.23 -22.98 -12.01
N THR A 195 -2.08 -23.59 -12.31
CA THR A 195 -1.49 -24.68 -11.53
C THR A 195 -0.60 -24.11 -10.42
N ALA A 196 -0.85 -24.53 -9.19
CA ALA A 196 -0.02 -24.12 -8.06
C ALA A 196 1.39 -24.72 -8.17
N SER A 197 2.38 -23.93 -7.77
CA SER A 197 3.78 -24.35 -7.71
C SER A 197 4.33 -24.07 -6.31
N THR A 198 5.12 -24.99 -5.78
CA THR A 198 5.92 -24.75 -4.55
C THR A 198 7.31 -24.19 -4.86
N VAL A 199 7.70 -24.20 -6.15
CA VAL A 199 8.90 -23.55 -6.66
C VAL A 199 8.57 -22.08 -6.92
N LEU A 200 8.65 -21.29 -5.85
CA LEU A 200 8.38 -19.85 -5.83
C LEU A 200 9.53 -19.13 -5.11
N PRO A 201 9.70 -17.81 -5.34
CA PRO A 201 10.67 -17.02 -4.61
C PRO A 201 10.46 -17.11 -3.09
N THR A 202 11.55 -17.05 -2.33
CA THR A 202 11.51 -16.99 -0.85
C THR A 202 10.94 -15.66 -0.38
N ALA A 203 10.46 -15.58 0.86
CA ALA A 203 10.00 -14.32 1.44
C ALA A 203 11.05 -13.20 1.32
N ASP A 204 12.34 -13.49 1.59
CA ASP A 204 13.39 -12.48 1.50
C ASP A 204 13.64 -12.01 0.06
N GLN A 205 13.48 -12.88 -0.94
CA GLN A 205 13.54 -12.49 -2.35
C GLN A 205 12.37 -11.56 -2.72
N VAL A 206 11.18 -11.85 -2.21
CA VAL A 206 9.98 -11.03 -2.42
C VAL A 206 10.12 -9.67 -1.73
N VAL A 207 10.63 -9.61 -0.49
CA VAL A 207 10.94 -8.34 0.21
C VAL A 207 11.87 -7.47 -0.63
N ARG A 208 13.01 -8.03 -1.09
CA ARG A 208 13.96 -7.29 -1.95
C ARG A 208 13.36 -6.87 -3.30
N GLY A 209 12.43 -7.66 -3.84
CA GLY A 209 11.67 -7.30 -5.03
C GLY A 209 10.78 -6.08 -4.79
N TRP A 210 10.02 -6.10 -3.69
CA TRP A 210 9.13 -5.01 -3.30
C TRP A 210 9.88 -3.72 -2.99
N ILE A 211 10.99 -3.79 -2.26
CA ILE A 211 11.81 -2.60 -1.97
C ILE A 211 12.27 -1.95 -3.27
N ARG A 212 12.80 -2.73 -4.21
CA ARG A 212 13.19 -2.21 -5.53
C ARG A 212 12.01 -1.65 -6.33
N GLN A 213 10.84 -2.28 -6.26
CA GLN A 213 9.65 -1.79 -6.94
C GLN A 213 9.23 -0.43 -6.36
N ILE A 214 9.17 -0.29 -5.04
CA ILE A 214 8.76 0.95 -4.35
C ILE A 214 9.77 2.06 -4.63
N GLU A 215 11.07 1.77 -4.52
CA GLU A 215 12.18 2.70 -4.76
C GLU A 215 12.39 3.01 -6.25
N GLY A 216 11.66 2.33 -7.16
CA GLY A 216 11.61 2.67 -8.58
C GLY A 216 10.90 4.00 -8.86
N GLY A 217 10.11 4.50 -7.91
CA GLY A 217 9.57 5.86 -7.91
C GLY A 217 10.49 6.78 -7.12
N THR A 218 10.09 7.16 -5.91
CA THR A 218 10.92 7.94 -4.98
C THR A 218 11.68 7.03 -4.01
N ARG A 219 12.97 7.28 -3.81
CA ARG A 219 13.77 6.64 -2.75
C ARG A 219 13.93 7.60 -1.56
N VAL A 220 13.68 7.08 -0.36
CA VAL A 220 13.81 7.82 0.89
C VAL A 220 14.65 7.04 1.87
N GLU A 221 15.69 7.68 2.40
CA GLU A 221 16.47 7.21 3.53
C GLU A 221 16.35 8.23 4.66
N VAL A 222 15.66 7.83 5.72
CA VAL A 222 15.50 8.60 6.95
C VAL A 222 15.92 7.69 8.09
N GLY A 223 16.61 8.22 9.09
CA GLY A 223 17.06 7.45 10.26
C GLY A 223 15.94 6.93 11.19
N ASP A 224 14.68 6.89 10.76
CA ASP A 224 13.55 6.29 11.47
C ASP A 224 12.91 5.18 10.63
N ASP A 225 13.19 3.93 11.01
CA ASP A 225 12.64 2.74 10.36
C ASP A 225 11.11 2.72 10.37
N GLY A 226 10.47 3.30 11.39
CA GLY A 226 9.01 3.30 11.52
C GLY A 226 8.30 4.05 10.40
N SER A 227 8.79 5.25 10.08
CA SER A 227 8.25 6.07 9.00
C SER A 227 8.53 5.47 7.62
N LEU A 228 9.72 4.92 7.40
CA LEU A 228 10.06 4.23 6.16
C LEU A 228 9.19 2.99 5.92
N HIS A 229 8.93 2.20 6.97
CA HIS A 229 8.03 1.04 6.86
C HIS A 229 6.59 1.46 6.54
N ARG A 230 6.08 2.54 7.16
CA ARG A 230 4.74 3.07 6.83
C ARG A 230 4.64 3.51 5.38
N LEU A 231 5.63 4.25 4.89
CA LEU A 231 5.73 4.66 3.48
C LEU A 231 5.67 3.44 2.56
N ARG A 232 6.57 2.48 2.78
CA ARG A 232 6.65 1.25 1.97
C ARG A 232 5.32 0.50 1.97
N SER A 233 4.65 0.41 3.12
CA SER A 233 3.35 -0.27 3.22
C SER A 233 2.26 0.44 2.43
N MET A 234 2.18 1.78 2.54
CA MET A 234 1.21 2.58 1.79
C MET A 234 1.42 2.49 0.28
N VAL A 235 2.67 2.66 -0.20
CA VAL A 235 2.98 2.58 -1.64
C VAL A 235 2.75 1.17 -2.17
N ALA A 236 3.16 0.14 -1.43
CA ALA A 236 2.95 -1.24 -1.86
C ALA A 236 1.45 -1.61 -1.92
N GLU A 237 0.65 -1.17 -0.96
CA GLU A 237 -0.81 -1.35 -1.01
C GLU A 237 -1.42 -0.66 -2.23
N ALA A 238 -1.02 0.59 -2.53
CA ALA A 238 -1.47 1.29 -3.73
C ALA A 238 -1.09 0.56 -5.03
N LEU A 239 0.13 0.02 -5.12
CA LEU A 239 0.61 -0.78 -6.26
C LEU A 239 -0.14 -2.12 -6.39
N VAL A 240 -0.53 -2.75 -5.28
CA VAL A 240 -1.35 -3.97 -5.32
C VAL A 240 -2.77 -3.67 -5.79
N LEU A 241 -3.33 -2.53 -5.38
CA LEU A 241 -4.71 -2.15 -5.72
C LEU A 241 -4.83 -1.54 -7.13
N SER A 242 -3.77 -0.98 -7.71
CA SER A 242 -3.79 -0.26 -8.99
C SER A 242 -4.49 -1.01 -10.14
N PRO A 243 -4.36 -2.35 -10.32
CA PRO A 243 -4.90 -3.06 -11.48
C PRO A 243 -6.39 -3.37 -11.41
N GLY A 244 -7.09 -3.05 -10.31
CA GLY A 244 -8.55 -3.13 -10.23
C GLY A 244 -9.21 -1.87 -9.67
N SER A 245 -8.41 -0.87 -9.29
CA SER A 245 -8.89 0.32 -8.60
C SER A 245 -9.38 1.39 -9.58
N ALA A 246 -10.46 2.06 -9.19
CA ALA A 246 -10.89 3.36 -9.68
C ALA A 246 -10.94 4.35 -8.50
N SER A 247 -9.95 4.30 -7.61
CA SER A 247 -9.87 5.16 -6.42
C SER A 247 -8.93 6.34 -6.65
N PRO A 248 -9.41 7.59 -6.53
CA PRO A 248 -8.57 8.80 -6.57
C PRO A 248 -7.44 8.78 -5.55
N ALA A 249 -7.68 8.18 -4.38
CA ALA A 249 -6.67 8.09 -3.32
C ALA A 249 -5.52 7.17 -3.70
N VAL A 250 -5.80 6.07 -4.42
CA VAL A 250 -4.76 5.17 -4.92
C VAL A 250 -3.92 5.88 -5.98
N ALA A 251 -4.55 6.58 -6.93
CA ALA A 251 -3.84 7.36 -7.93
C ALA A 251 -2.94 8.44 -7.28
N ALA A 252 -3.46 9.18 -6.30
CA ALA A 252 -2.71 10.22 -5.59
C ALA A 252 -1.47 9.67 -4.86
N VAL A 253 -1.59 8.55 -4.14
CA VAL A 253 -0.43 7.90 -3.50
C VAL A 253 0.62 7.50 -4.54
N LEU A 254 0.20 6.93 -5.66
CA LEU A 254 1.13 6.52 -6.71
C LEU A 254 1.84 7.73 -7.32
N ASP A 255 1.11 8.80 -7.63
CA ASP A 255 1.67 10.03 -8.18
C ASP A 255 2.60 10.77 -7.20
N ASP A 256 2.22 10.85 -5.93
CA ASP A 256 3.01 11.52 -4.89
C ASP A 256 4.36 10.84 -4.63
N TRP A 257 4.50 9.56 -5.01
CA TRP A 257 5.69 8.73 -4.78
C TRP A 257 6.34 8.19 -6.06
N GLY A 258 6.02 8.79 -7.22
CA GLY A 258 6.73 8.58 -8.49
C GLY A 258 6.24 7.41 -9.35
N HIS A 259 5.15 6.74 -8.99
CA HIS A 259 4.55 5.62 -9.71
C HIS A 259 3.49 6.08 -10.73
N HIS A 260 3.85 7.07 -11.56
CA HIS A 260 2.92 7.75 -12.47
C HIS A 260 2.27 6.82 -13.50
N GLY A 261 2.99 5.81 -13.99
CA GLY A 261 2.45 4.84 -14.95
C GLY A 261 1.31 4.01 -14.36
N ASP A 262 1.46 3.54 -13.12
CA ASP A 262 0.41 2.85 -12.38
C ASP A 262 -0.76 3.78 -12.07
N ALA A 263 -0.48 5.05 -11.74
CA ALA A 263 -1.51 6.06 -11.50
C ALA A 263 -2.39 6.29 -12.75
N VAL A 264 -1.78 6.38 -13.95
CA VAL A 264 -2.52 6.50 -15.22
C VAL A 264 -3.49 5.34 -15.43
N GLY A 265 -3.10 4.12 -15.08
CA GLY A 265 -3.98 2.94 -15.15
C GLY A 265 -5.24 3.07 -14.26
N VAL A 266 -5.08 3.64 -13.05
CA VAL A 266 -6.20 3.91 -12.14
C VAL A 266 -7.08 5.05 -12.66
N LEU A 267 -6.47 6.11 -13.19
CA LEU A 267 -7.16 7.28 -13.74
C LEU A 267 -7.97 6.93 -14.99
N ALA A 268 -7.45 6.05 -15.85
CA ALA A 268 -8.17 5.55 -17.03
C ALA A 268 -9.49 4.88 -16.62
N ARG A 269 -9.47 3.98 -15.63
CA ARG A 269 -10.70 3.35 -15.13
C ARG A 269 -11.66 4.33 -14.48
N LEU A 270 -11.15 5.29 -13.72
CA LEU A 270 -11.95 6.38 -13.17
C LEU A 270 -12.76 7.12 -14.24
N THR A 271 -12.23 7.25 -15.46
CA THR A 271 -12.96 7.87 -16.58
C THR A 271 -14.00 6.96 -17.24
N GLU A 272 -13.94 5.65 -17.01
CA GLU A 272 -14.86 4.66 -17.56
C GLU A 272 -16.07 4.39 -16.65
N VAL A 273 -16.01 4.74 -15.35
CA VAL A 273 -17.09 4.50 -14.39
C VAL A 273 -18.28 5.44 -14.67
N PRO A 274 -19.51 4.93 -14.86
CA PRO A 274 -20.67 5.75 -15.20
C PRO A 274 -21.18 6.63 -14.05
N ASP A 275 -21.06 7.94 -14.29
CA ASP A 275 -21.95 9.06 -13.91
C ASP A 275 -22.67 9.00 -12.55
N VAL A 276 -21.94 9.40 -11.49
CA VAL A 276 -22.54 9.93 -10.25
C VAL A 276 -21.85 11.25 -9.91
N ASP A 277 -22.62 12.27 -9.51
CA ASP A 277 -22.14 13.64 -9.28
C ASP A 277 -20.92 13.78 -8.33
N ALA A 278 -20.83 12.91 -7.32
CA ALA A 278 -19.71 12.90 -6.36
C ALA A 278 -18.40 12.43 -7.02
N ASP A 279 -18.49 11.72 -8.15
CA ASP A 279 -17.36 11.14 -8.85
C ASP A 279 -16.69 12.17 -9.77
N HIS A 280 -17.42 13.16 -10.28
CA HIS A 280 -16.85 14.24 -11.10
C HIS A 280 -15.90 15.18 -10.35
N VAL A 281 -16.23 15.56 -9.10
CA VAL A 281 -15.31 16.39 -8.27
C VAL A 281 -14.03 15.62 -7.97
N ARG A 282 -14.16 14.34 -7.64
CA ARG A 282 -13.04 13.45 -7.33
C ARG A 282 -12.17 13.18 -8.56
N LEU A 283 -12.79 12.94 -9.70
CA LEU A 283 -12.11 12.76 -10.99
C LEU A 283 -11.28 13.99 -11.33
N LEU A 284 -11.88 15.19 -11.35
CA LEU A 284 -11.17 16.41 -11.70
C LEU A 284 -10.03 16.72 -10.71
N GLY A 285 -10.23 16.44 -9.43
CA GLY A 285 -9.19 16.54 -8.41
C GLY A 285 -8.02 15.58 -8.65
N ALA A 286 -8.31 14.34 -9.03
CA ALA A 286 -7.30 13.32 -9.33
C ALA A 286 -6.52 13.66 -10.62
N LEU A 287 -7.22 14.08 -11.68
CA LEU A 287 -6.59 14.47 -12.95
C LEU A 287 -5.69 15.71 -12.77
N ASP A 288 -6.12 16.74 -12.04
CA ASP A 288 -5.31 17.92 -11.75
C ASP A 288 -4.16 17.61 -10.78
N HIS A 289 -4.33 16.65 -9.86
CA HIS A 289 -3.23 16.16 -9.03
C HIS A 289 -2.16 15.47 -9.89
N HIS A 290 -2.54 14.50 -10.72
CA HIS A 290 -1.64 13.83 -11.65
C HIS A 290 -0.90 14.85 -12.54
N GLN A 291 -1.66 15.76 -13.16
CA GLN A 291 -1.08 16.79 -14.04
C GLN A 291 -0.03 17.64 -13.33
N ARG A 292 -0.26 17.98 -12.06
CA ARG A 292 0.72 18.74 -11.28
C ARG A 292 1.98 17.93 -11.01
N ARG A 293 1.90 16.62 -10.79
CA ARG A 293 3.10 15.79 -10.53
C ARG A 293 3.91 15.47 -11.79
N THR A 294 3.26 15.34 -12.94
CA THR A 294 3.91 14.85 -14.16
C THR A 294 4.19 15.93 -15.20
N ALA A 295 3.42 17.02 -15.19
CA ALA A 295 3.39 18.01 -16.26
C ALA A 295 3.15 17.39 -17.66
N ASP A 296 2.50 16.22 -17.73
CA ASP A 296 2.30 15.46 -18.97
C ASP A 296 1.22 16.12 -19.84
N VAL A 297 1.64 16.70 -20.97
CA VAL A 297 0.74 17.37 -21.91
C VAL A 297 -0.10 16.37 -22.71
N GLU A 298 0.42 15.19 -23.01
CA GLU A 298 -0.30 14.17 -23.77
C GLU A 298 -1.40 13.54 -22.91
N PHE A 299 -1.10 13.30 -21.62
CA PHE A 299 -2.14 12.93 -20.65
C PHE A 299 -3.23 14.00 -20.55
N ALA A 300 -2.87 15.27 -20.41
CA ALA A 300 -3.84 16.37 -20.33
C ALA A 300 -4.77 16.39 -21.55
N ARG A 301 -4.22 16.21 -22.75
CA ARG A 301 -4.97 16.12 -24.02
C ARG A 301 -5.90 14.91 -24.04
N ALA A 302 -5.42 13.74 -23.64
CA ALA A 302 -6.22 12.52 -23.59
C ALA A 302 -7.40 12.64 -22.61
N ALA A 303 -7.23 13.39 -21.51
CA ALA A 303 -8.26 13.58 -20.50
C ALA A 303 -9.36 14.59 -20.88
N VAL A 304 -9.17 15.39 -21.95
CA VAL A 304 -10.11 16.47 -22.35
C VAL A 304 -11.57 16.02 -22.45
N PRO A 305 -11.92 14.89 -23.11
CA PRO A 305 -13.32 14.47 -23.22
C PRO A 305 -13.99 14.27 -21.85
N SER A 306 -13.33 13.56 -20.93
CA SER A 306 -13.83 13.30 -19.58
C SER A 306 -13.92 14.57 -18.75
N VAL A 307 -12.95 15.48 -18.91
CA VAL A 307 -12.95 16.79 -18.26
C VAL A 307 -14.14 17.64 -18.71
N LEU A 308 -14.44 17.67 -20.02
CA LEU A 308 -15.58 18.43 -20.54
C LEU A 308 -16.92 17.91 -20.03
N VAL A 309 -17.08 16.58 -19.95
CA VAL A 309 -18.28 15.94 -19.37
C VAL A 309 -18.43 16.34 -17.91
N ALA A 310 -17.37 16.19 -17.10
CA ALA A 310 -17.39 16.56 -15.69
C ALA A 310 -17.66 18.05 -15.47
N VAL A 311 -17.07 18.91 -16.30
CA VAL A 311 -17.30 20.36 -16.27
C VAL A 311 -18.77 20.67 -16.58
N ASP A 312 -19.40 20.07 -17.60
CA ASP A 312 -20.80 20.35 -17.90
C ASP A 312 -21.74 19.93 -16.76
N ALA A 313 -21.48 18.77 -16.14
CA ALA A 313 -22.23 18.26 -14.99
C ALA A 313 -22.13 19.17 -13.76
N LEU A 314 -20.95 19.73 -13.50
CA LEU A 314 -20.70 20.61 -12.34
C LEU A 314 -21.09 22.07 -12.61
N ARG A 315 -21.13 22.51 -13.88
CA ARG A 315 -21.40 23.91 -14.22
C ARG A 315 -22.81 24.34 -13.82
N GLY A 316 -22.86 25.26 -12.88
CA GLY A 316 -24.10 25.78 -12.29
C GLY A 316 -24.30 25.32 -10.85
N ARG A 317 -23.47 24.41 -10.32
CA ARG A 317 -23.40 24.16 -8.88
C ARG A 317 -22.71 25.32 -8.17
N GLY A 318 -23.27 25.74 -7.04
CA GLY A 318 -22.76 26.88 -6.27
C GLY A 318 -21.83 26.48 -5.12
N ASP A 319 -21.74 25.18 -4.81
CA ASP A 319 -20.94 24.72 -3.68
C ASP A 319 -19.44 24.93 -3.93
N PRO A 320 -18.64 25.13 -2.87
CA PRO A 320 -17.20 25.38 -3.00
C PRO A 320 -16.43 24.28 -3.72
N SER A 321 -16.82 23.01 -3.54
CA SER A 321 -16.11 21.86 -4.10
C SER A 321 -16.25 21.80 -5.61
N ALA A 322 -17.47 21.98 -6.12
CA ALA A 322 -17.71 22.07 -7.56
C ALA A 322 -16.97 23.25 -8.20
N ARG A 323 -16.91 24.41 -7.51
CA ARG A 323 -16.13 25.56 -7.99
C ARG A 323 -14.63 25.27 -8.04
N ALA A 324 -14.08 24.61 -7.02
CA ALA A 324 -12.68 24.21 -7.00
C ALA A 324 -12.38 23.20 -8.12
N ALA A 325 -13.24 22.20 -8.32
CA ALA A 325 -13.10 21.20 -9.38
C ALA A 325 -13.15 21.81 -10.78
N VAL A 326 -14.05 22.78 -11.02
CA VAL A 326 -14.09 23.51 -12.30
C VAL A 326 -12.85 24.37 -12.52
N ALA A 327 -12.26 24.93 -11.46
CA ALA A 327 -10.99 25.67 -11.55
C ALA A 327 -9.81 24.73 -11.88
N GLN A 328 -9.78 23.53 -11.28
CA GLN A 328 -8.83 22.45 -11.59
C GLN A 328 -8.94 22.04 -13.07
N ALA A 329 -10.16 21.76 -13.53
CA ALA A 329 -10.44 21.44 -14.93
C ALA A 329 -9.96 22.54 -15.90
N ALA A 330 -10.18 23.81 -15.57
CA ALA A 330 -9.76 24.91 -16.41
C ALA A 330 -8.23 24.98 -16.57
N ARG A 331 -7.45 24.67 -15.53
CA ARG A 331 -5.99 24.58 -15.62
C ARG A 331 -5.56 23.42 -16.52
N LEU A 332 -6.17 22.25 -16.35
CA LEU A 332 -5.88 21.08 -17.18
C LEU A 332 -6.17 21.37 -18.67
N LEU A 333 -7.31 22.02 -18.97
CA LEU A 333 -7.65 22.45 -20.33
C LEU A 333 -6.63 23.45 -20.91
N GLU A 334 -6.09 24.36 -20.10
CA GLU A 334 -5.03 25.27 -20.55
C GLU A 334 -3.76 24.49 -20.94
N VAL A 335 -3.36 23.52 -20.12
CA VAL A 335 -2.19 22.66 -20.41
C VAL A 335 -2.42 21.79 -21.64
N ALA A 336 -3.65 21.29 -21.83
CA ALA A 336 -4.03 20.51 -23.01
C ALA A 336 -4.01 21.33 -24.33
N GLY A 337 -3.91 22.66 -24.25
CA GLY A 337 -3.97 23.55 -25.41
C GLY A 337 -5.39 23.99 -25.79
N GLU A 338 -6.34 23.93 -24.85
CA GLU A 338 -7.76 24.26 -25.01
C GLU A 338 -8.17 25.55 -24.26
N PRO A 339 -7.55 26.72 -24.53
CA PRO A 339 -7.78 27.96 -23.76
C PRO A 339 -9.21 28.49 -23.90
N ALA A 340 -9.87 28.24 -25.02
CA ALA A 340 -11.27 28.61 -25.22
C ALA A 340 -12.20 27.80 -24.31
N ALA A 341 -11.97 26.48 -24.20
CA ALA A 341 -12.73 25.62 -23.30
C ALA A 341 -12.47 25.97 -21.83
N ALA A 342 -11.22 26.26 -21.46
CA ALA A 342 -10.86 26.73 -20.13
C ALA A 342 -11.58 28.04 -19.76
N ALA A 343 -11.59 29.02 -20.67
CA ALA A 343 -12.32 30.28 -20.48
C ALA A 343 -13.83 30.05 -20.31
N VAL A 344 -14.40 29.09 -21.04
CA VAL A 344 -15.80 28.69 -20.90
C VAL A 344 -16.05 28.02 -19.54
N ALA A 345 -15.18 27.12 -19.08
CA ALA A 345 -15.29 26.46 -17.78
C ALA A 345 -15.28 27.48 -16.63
N ARG A 346 -14.39 28.48 -16.68
CA ARG A 346 -14.29 29.58 -15.70
C ARG A 346 -15.52 30.48 -15.64
N ARG A 347 -16.34 30.53 -16.70
CA ARG A 347 -17.54 31.37 -16.72
C ARG A 347 -18.65 30.75 -15.87
N PRO A 348 -19.16 31.46 -14.84
CA PRO A 348 -20.28 30.98 -14.06
C PRO A 348 -21.52 30.84 -14.96
N ARG A 349 -22.14 29.65 -14.98
CA ARG A 349 -23.49 29.49 -15.53
C ARG A 349 -24.45 30.23 -14.61
N ARG A 350 -25.03 31.35 -15.07
CA ARG A 350 -26.12 32.03 -14.36
C ARG A 350 -27.30 31.06 -14.24
N ARG A 351 -27.70 30.68 -13.01
CA ARG A 351 -28.98 29.98 -12.82
C ARG A 351 -30.14 30.95 -12.99
N LEU A 352 -31.08 30.60 -13.86
CA LEU A 352 -32.45 31.09 -13.79
C LEU A 352 -33.19 30.21 -12.77
N PHE A 353 -33.11 30.60 -11.50
CA PHE A 353 -33.80 30.01 -10.33
C PHE A 353 -33.48 28.54 -9.96
N GLY A 354 -33.45 28.27 -8.65
CA GLY A 354 -33.27 26.93 -8.07
C GLY A 354 -32.60 27.01 -6.71
N ARG A 355 -33.33 26.68 -5.65
CA ARG A 355 -32.87 26.68 -4.26
C ARG A 355 -31.90 25.51 -4.04
N SER A 356 -30.65 25.78 -3.67
CA SER A 356 -29.70 24.74 -3.28
C SER A 356 -29.87 24.38 -1.81
N THR A 357 -30.00 23.09 -1.51
CA THR A 357 -29.80 22.57 -0.15
C THR A 357 -28.30 22.54 0.17
N PRO A 358 -27.89 22.83 1.41
CA PRO A 358 -26.49 22.70 1.81
C PRO A 358 -26.16 21.22 1.96
N THR A 359 -25.39 20.66 1.04
CA THR A 359 -24.69 19.39 1.25
C THR A 359 -23.43 19.64 2.07
N ALA A 360 -23.21 18.77 3.06
CA ALA A 360 -22.11 18.83 4.01
C ALA A 360 -20.73 18.82 3.31
N ALA A 361 -19.76 19.45 4.01
CA ALA A 361 -18.30 19.46 3.82
C ALA A 361 -17.76 18.93 2.49
N GLY A 362 -17.09 19.83 1.75
CA GLY A 362 -16.38 19.46 0.54
C GLY A 362 -15.46 18.26 0.74
N SER A 363 -15.38 17.39 -0.27
CA SER A 363 -14.37 16.32 -0.24
C SER A 363 -13.02 17.00 -0.01
N PRO A 364 -12.28 16.61 1.04
CA PRO A 364 -10.93 17.08 1.19
C PRO A 364 -10.15 16.68 -0.08
N PRO A 365 -9.10 17.44 -0.46
CA PRO A 365 -8.09 16.89 -1.36
C PRO A 365 -7.69 15.48 -0.85
N PRO A 366 -7.18 14.57 -1.72
CA PRO A 366 -6.58 13.35 -1.20
C PRO A 366 -5.66 13.73 -0.05
N ALA A 367 -5.87 13.13 1.12
CA ALA A 367 -5.12 13.50 2.31
C ALA A 367 -3.64 13.39 1.96
N VAL A 368 -2.92 14.53 2.00
CA VAL A 368 -1.49 14.53 1.71
C VAL A 368 -0.84 13.63 2.73
N ASP A 369 -0.08 12.66 2.26
CA ASP A 369 0.63 11.74 3.13
C ASP A 369 1.50 12.54 4.12
N PRO A 370 1.41 12.31 5.44
CA PRO A 370 2.16 13.07 6.43
C PRO A 370 3.68 13.03 6.23
N LEU A 371 4.22 11.94 5.67
CA LEU A 371 5.65 11.88 5.37
C LEU A 371 6.00 12.76 4.16
N ARG A 372 5.20 12.76 3.09
CA ARG A 372 5.39 13.71 1.99
C ARG A 372 5.32 15.15 2.49
N ALA A 373 4.31 15.47 3.29
CA ALA A 373 4.12 16.81 3.88
C ALA A 373 5.22 17.19 4.88
N PHE A 374 6.00 16.22 5.39
CA PHE A 374 7.20 16.43 6.19
C PHE A 374 8.44 16.69 5.32
N LEU A 375 8.49 16.11 4.11
CA LEU A 375 9.63 16.22 3.20
C LEU A 375 9.57 17.48 2.33
N VAL A 376 8.39 17.91 1.87
CA VAL A 376 8.24 19.08 1.01
C VAL A 376 6.91 19.82 1.22
N ASP A 377 6.93 21.14 1.05
CA ASP A 377 5.76 21.94 0.69
C ASP A 377 5.99 22.54 -0.70
N ASP A 378 5.13 22.13 -1.64
CA ASP A 378 5.11 22.60 -3.01
C ASP A 378 3.75 23.18 -3.40
N ASP A 379 2.91 23.58 -2.43
CA ASP A 379 1.62 24.23 -2.68
C ASP A 379 1.75 25.77 -2.68
N THR A 380 2.73 26.34 -1.95
CA THR A 380 2.93 27.80 -1.84
C THR A 380 3.47 28.42 -3.13
N ASP A 381 2.66 29.15 -3.89
CA ASP A 381 2.98 29.62 -5.25
C ASP A 381 4.41 30.19 -5.42
N GLY A 382 5.10 29.75 -6.48
CA GLY A 382 6.49 30.13 -6.77
C GLY A 382 7.56 29.66 -5.77
N THR A 383 7.19 28.88 -4.75
CA THR A 383 8.11 28.40 -3.70
C THR A 383 8.09 26.87 -3.61
N LEU A 384 9.25 26.28 -3.30
CA LEU A 384 9.42 24.88 -2.91
C LEU A 384 10.19 24.85 -1.58
N ASP A 385 9.54 24.48 -0.49
CA ASP A 385 10.18 24.35 0.83
C ASP A 385 10.57 22.89 1.08
N LEU A 386 11.85 22.64 1.33
CA LEU A 386 12.40 21.32 1.62
C LEU A 386 12.41 21.09 3.13
N LEU A 387 12.09 19.86 3.53
CA LEU A 387 12.09 19.39 4.91
C LEU A 387 11.19 20.21 5.85
N THR A 388 9.95 20.46 5.48
CA THR A 388 8.98 21.24 6.26
C THR A 388 8.75 20.71 7.69
N GLY A 389 8.92 19.41 7.93
CA GLY A 389 8.59 18.76 9.20
C GLY A 389 9.73 18.68 10.23
N TRP A 390 10.77 19.52 10.16
CA TRP A 390 11.94 19.46 11.05
C TRP A 390 11.61 19.30 12.54
N THR A 391 12.29 18.35 13.19
CA THR A 391 12.20 18.08 14.63
C THR A 391 13.59 17.85 15.23
N ALA A 392 13.74 18.06 16.55
CA ALA A 392 15.03 17.98 17.24
C ALA A 392 15.67 16.57 17.22
N ASP A 393 14.88 15.51 17.06
CA ASP A 393 15.34 14.13 16.95
C ASP A 393 16.03 13.80 15.61
N LEU A 394 15.92 14.69 14.62
CA LEU A 394 16.63 14.61 13.34
C LEU A 394 18.05 15.19 13.42
N VAL A 395 18.39 15.87 14.53
CA VAL A 395 19.72 16.41 14.74
C VAL A 395 20.76 15.28 14.73
N GLY A 396 21.80 15.43 13.92
CA GLY A 396 22.85 14.43 13.73
C GLY A 396 22.49 13.25 12.84
N ARG A 397 21.25 13.13 12.34
CA ARG A 397 20.83 12.03 11.46
C ARG A 397 20.96 12.41 9.99
N PRO A 398 21.69 11.64 9.16
CA PRO A 398 21.68 11.87 7.71
C PRO A 398 20.30 11.57 7.13
N MET A 399 19.98 12.23 6.02
CA MET A 399 18.77 11.99 5.25
C MET A 399 19.09 12.07 3.76
N GLU A 400 18.45 11.22 2.96
CA GLU A 400 18.51 11.28 1.50
C GLU A 400 17.11 11.06 0.93
N VAL A 401 16.71 11.93 -0.01
CA VAL A 401 15.49 11.81 -0.80
C VAL A 401 15.88 11.93 -2.26
N VAL A 402 15.46 10.98 -3.08
CA VAL A 402 15.79 10.95 -4.51
C VAL A 402 14.50 10.88 -5.32
N GLY A 403 14.33 11.84 -6.23
CA GLY A 403 13.27 11.84 -7.23
C GLY A 403 11.86 11.96 -6.64
N LEU A 404 11.66 12.80 -5.63
CA LEU A 404 10.33 13.07 -5.08
C LEU A 404 9.54 13.99 -6.03
N PRO A 405 8.38 13.58 -6.57
CA PRO A 405 7.59 14.42 -7.45
C PRO A 405 7.09 15.69 -6.76
N THR A 406 7.28 16.83 -7.40
CA THR A 406 6.71 18.12 -7.00
C THR A 406 6.01 18.76 -8.20
N ARG A 407 5.23 19.83 -7.98
CA ARG A 407 4.63 20.60 -9.08
C ARG A 407 5.63 21.28 -10.00
N PHE A 408 6.89 21.36 -9.58
CA PHE A 408 7.98 21.94 -10.37
C PHE A 408 8.79 20.88 -11.12
N GLY A 409 8.55 19.60 -10.84
CA GLY A 409 9.35 18.46 -11.29
C GLY A 409 9.99 17.70 -10.12
N PRO A 410 10.67 16.57 -10.40
CA PRO A 410 11.28 15.76 -9.36
C PRO A 410 12.39 16.51 -8.61
N VAL A 411 12.35 16.45 -7.27
CA VAL A 411 13.40 16.99 -6.41
C VAL A 411 14.14 15.88 -5.68
N SER A 412 15.46 16.01 -5.63
CA SER A 412 16.34 15.18 -4.81
C SER A 412 17.10 16.07 -3.84
N PHE A 413 17.23 15.65 -2.59
CA PHE A 413 18.05 16.36 -1.62
C PHE A 413 18.63 15.43 -0.56
N ALA A 414 19.76 15.84 0.01
CA ALA A 414 20.41 15.12 1.09
C ALA A 414 20.87 16.07 2.19
N LEU A 415 20.80 15.61 3.44
CA LEU A 415 21.29 16.30 4.62
C LEU A 415 22.47 15.53 5.21
N ARG A 416 23.61 16.21 5.34
CA ARG A 416 24.84 15.65 5.91
C ARG A 416 25.35 16.55 7.03
N TRP A 417 25.64 15.95 8.18
CA TRP A 417 26.04 16.71 9.36
C TRP A 417 27.54 17.01 9.40
N HIS A 418 27.87 18.25 9.72
CA HIS A 418 29.24 18.75 9.89
C HIS A 418 29.33 19.54 11.20
N GLY A 419 29.52 18.82 12.30
CA GLY A 419 29.48 19.41 13.65
C GLY A 419 28.07 19.96 13.96
N PRO A 420 27.93 21.25 14.34
CA PRO A 420 26.63 21.85 14.65
C PRO A 420 25.82 22.26 13.41
N ASN A 421 26.45 22.28 12.22
CA ASN A 421 25.82 22.71 10.97
C ASN A 421 25.42 21.51 10.10
N VAL A 422 24.51 21.74 9.16
CA VAL A 422 24.05 20.71 8.21
C VAL A 422 24.31 21.16 6.78
N ALA A 423 24.99 20.33 5.99
CA ALA A 423 25.12 20.52 4.57
C ALA A 423 23.87 19.98 3.86
N LEU A 424 23.16 20.86 3.17
CA LEU A 424 22.08 20.55 2.25
C LEU A 424 22.67 20.43 0.84
N LEU A 425 22.46 19.28 0.20
CA LEU A 425 22.70 19.09 -1.23
C LEU A 425 21.33 18.95 -1.90
N TRP A 426 21.13 19.57 -3.06
CA TRP A 426 19.86 19.47 -3.78
C TRP A 426 20.05 19.43 -5.30
N GLU A 427 19.06 18.85 -5.96
CA GLU A 427 18.87 18.82 -7.40
C GLU A 427 17.37 18.85 -7.71
N LEU A 428 16.94 19.76 -8.58
CA LEU A 428 15.57 19.90 -9.06
C LEU A 428 15.56 19.75 -10.57
N ASP A 429 14.94 18.69 -11.05
CA ASP A 429 14.69 18.46 -12.47
C ASP A 429 13.45 19.25 -12.89
N LEU A 430 13.67 20.50 -13.30
CA LEU A 430 12.59 21.43 -13.65
C LEU A 430 11.77 20.91 -14.84
N ALA A 431 10.46 20.74 -14.63
CA ALA A 431 9.53 20.33 -15.67
C ALA A 431 9.46 21.37 -16.80
N ALA A 432 9.28 20.89 -18.03
CA ALA A 432 9.21 21.74 -19.20
C ALA A 432 8.05 22.75 -19.11
N GLY A 433 8.34 24.03 -19.34
CA GLY A 433 7.33 25.10 -19.29
C GLY A 433 6.95 25.56 -17.88
N VAL A 434 7.56 25.02 -16.83
CA VAL A 434 7.37 25.45 -15.45
C VAL A 434 8.45 26.48 -15.07
N ALA A 435 8.04 27.56 -14.40
CA ALA A 435 8.97 28.56 -13.88
C ALA A 435 9.75 28.01 -12.68
N ALA A 436 11.05 28.34 -12.59
CA ALA A 436 11.89 27.90 -11.48
C ALA A 436 11.39 28.48 -10.14
N PRO A 437 11.19 27.65 -9.10
CA PRO A 437 10.79 28.13 -7.80
C PRO A 437 11.94 28.79 -7.03
N VAL A 438 11.58 29.52 -5.99
CA VAL A 438 12.51 29.80 -4.89
C VAL A 438 12.53 28.57 -3.98
N LEU A 439 13.69 27.93 -3.86
CA LEU A 439 13.93 26.84 -2.94
C LEU A 439 14.21 27.40 -1.55
N ARG A 440 13.61 26.77 -0.54
CA ARG A 440 13.79 27.07 0.88
C ARG A 440 14.04 25.80 1.68
N CYS A 441 14.56 25.97 2.88
CA CYS A 441 14.61 24.92 3.89
C CYS A 441 14.28 25.56 5.25
N GLY A 442 13.11 26.22 5.31
CA GLY A 442 12.82 27.23 6.33
C GLY A 442 12.66 26.68 7.74
N SER A 443 12.39 25.38 7.85
CA SER A 443 12.31 24.64 9.09
C SER A 443 13.69 24.41 9.74
N VAL A 444 14.75 24.35 8.93
CA VAL A 444 16.15 24.21 9.36
C VAL A 444 16.79 25.58 9.51
N ASP A 445 16.71 26.42 8.48
CA ASP A 445 17.31 27.76 8.38
C ASP A 445 16.39 28.66 7.53
N ASP A 446 15.72 29.65 8.13
CA ASP A 446 14.80 30.54 7.39
C ASP A 446 15.48 31.65 6.61
N ALA A 447 16.74 31.94 6.89
CA ALA A 447 17.51 32.92 6.15
C ALA A 447 17.97 32.34 4.80
N TRP A 448 18.07 31.02 4.69
CA TRP A 448 18.50 30.36 3.46
C TRP A 448 17.38 30.28 2.41
N SER A 449 17.72 30.70 1.20
CA SER A 449 16.93 30.46 -0.01
C SER A 449 17.81 30.54 -1.26
N THR A 450 17.37 29.93 -2.35
CA THR A 450 18.07 29.97 -3.64
C THR A 450 17.12 29.77 -4.82
N THR A 451 17.52 30.21 -6.01
CA THR A 451 16.86 29.87 -7.29
C THR A 451 17.69 28.90 -8.13
N ALA A 452 18.86 28.50 -7.64
CA ALA A 452 19.70 27.51 -8.32
C ALA A 452 19.03 26.14 -8.27
N LEU A 453 18.90 25.48 -9.42
CA LEU A 453 18.28 24.15 -9.52
C LEU A 453 19.13 23.03 -8.91
N ARG A 454 20.42 23.27 -8.70
CA ARG A 454 21.34 22.32 -8.07
C ARG A 454 22.40 23.05 -7.26
N GLY A 455 22.89 22.43 -6.20
CA GLY A 455 23.98 22.98 -5.42
C GLY A 455 24.18 22.31 -4.07
N GLU A 456 25.07 22.93 -3.29
CA GLU A 456 25.32 22.60 -1.88
C GLU A 456 25.33 23.89 -1.05
N ALA A 457 24.85 23.81 0.19
CA ALA A 457 24.84 24.91 1.13
C ALA A 457 24.99 24.39 2.56
N LEU A 458 25.73 25.13 3.38
CA LEU A 458 25.83 24.86 4.81
C LEU A 458 24.77 25.70 5.53
N LEU A 459 23.79 25.03 6.13
CA LEU A 459 22.69 25.65 6.87
C LEU A 459 23.01 25.70 8.36
N VAL A 460 22.44 26.69 9.04
CA VAL A 460 22.53 26.85 10.49
C VAL A 460 21.20 26.39 11.12
N PRO A 461 21.13 25.19 11.73
CA PRO A 461 19.89 24.67 12.30
C PRO A 461 19.35 25.59 13.40
N ARG A 462 18.04 25.85 13.36
CA ARG A 462 17.32 26.62 14.39
C ARG A 462 17.25 25.95 15.78
N VAL A 463 17.67 24.69 15.89
CA VAL A 463 17.62 23.94 17.16
C VAL A 463 18.93 24.10 17.90
N THR A 464 18.88 24.76 19.05
CA THR A 464 19.91 24.68 20.08
C THR A 464 20.06 23.23 20.53
N VAL A 465 21.21 22.63 20.27
CA VAL A 465 21.66 21.43 20.99
C VAL A 465 21.61 21.77 22.48
N VAL A 466 20.70 21.14 23.22
CA VAL A 466 20.84 21.12 24.68
C VAL A 466 22.00 20.17 24.93
N ASP A 467 23.19 20.73 25.05
CA ASP A 467 24.34 19.99 25.55
C ASP A 467 23.92 19.34 26.88
N GLY A 468 24.13 18.03 26.98
CA GLY A 468 24.02 17.33 28.24
C GLY A 468 24.99 17.96 29.24
N GLY A 469 24.49 18.84 30.09
CA GLY A 469 25.31 19.57 31.05
C GLY A 469 24.49 20.53 31.91
N SER A 470 24.02 20.02 33.05
CA SER A 470 23.47 20.76 34.20
C SER A 470 22.22 21.61 33.99
N THR A 471 21.14 21.14 34.60
CA THR A 471 19.98 21.93 35.01
C THR A 471 20.40 23.20 35.77
N SER A 472 19.93 24.36 35.29
CA SER A 472 19.59 25.48 36.17
C SER A 472 18.41 26.24 35.58
N PHE A 473 17.28 26.18 36.28
CA PHE A 473 16.10 27.00 36.02
C PHE A 473 16.30 28.42 36.54
N SER A 474 15.81 29.40 35.79
CA SER A 474 15.22 30.62 36.33
C SER A 474 14.07 31.04 35.45
#